data_AF-A0A9Q1F7N3-F1
#
_entry.id   AF-A0A9Q1F7N3-F1
#
_cell.length_a   1.000
_cell.length_b   1.000
_cell.length_c   1.000
_cell.angle_alpha   90.00
_cell.angle_beta   90.00
_cell.angle_gamma   90.00
#
_symmetry.space_group_name_H-M   'P 1'
#
loop_
_entity.id
_entity.type
_entity.pdbx_description
1 polymer ?
#
loop_
_entity_poly.entity_id
_entity_poly.type
_entity_poly.pdbx_seq_one_letter_code
_entity_poly.pdbx_strand_id
1 'polypeptide(L)'
;MFRNRTDKKEAASLTSSSKMASVTSAPTRARAGTPPPYPPRRRDDMESLGYVLMYFNRTSLPWQGLKAATKKQKYEKISEKKMSTPVEVLCKGFPAEFAMYLNYCRGLRFEEAPDYMYLRQLFRILFRTLNHQYDYTFDWTMLKQKAAQQAASSGGQGQQAQTPTGKQTDKPKSNMKGF
;
A
#
# COMPACT_ATOMS: atom_id res chain seq x y z
N MET A 1 -2.44 4.17 4.27
CA MET A 1 -3.01 5.26 3.45
C MET A 1 -1.86 5.90 2.63
N PHE A 2 -1.76 5.66 1.32
CA PHE A 2 -0.77 6.38 0.47
C PHE A 2 -1.31 7.78 0.19
N ARG A 3 -0.69 8.80 0.77
CA ARG A 3 -1.25 10.16 0.85
C ARG A 3 -0.93 11.02 -0.38
N ASN A 4 0.00 10.61 -1.24
CA ASN A 4 0.33 11.38 -2.46
C ASN A 4 0.77 10.52 -3.67
N ARG A 5 0.67 11.11 -4.88
CA ARG A 5 1.19 10.53 -6.14
C ARG A 5 2.71 10.30 -6.08
N THR A 6 3.39 11.06 -5.22
CA THR A 6 4.82 10.93 -4.87
C THR A 6 5.08 9.66 -4.05
N ASP A 7 4.23 9.34 -3.07
CA ASP A 7 4.37 8.12 -2.26
C ASP A 7 4.18 6.85 -3.11
N LYS A 8 3.31 6.89 -4.13
CA LYS A 8 3.15 5.77 -5.08
C LYS A 8 4.41 5.53 -5.91
N LYS A 9 5.09 6.60 -6.36
CA LYS A 9 6.38 6.48 -7.08
C LYS A 9 7.50 6.02 -6.16
N GLU A 10 7.46 6.41 -4.88
CA GLU A 10 8.46 6.02 -3.89
C GLU A 10 8.27 4.57 -3.40
N ALA A 11 7.04 4.12 -3.19
CA ALA A 11 6.71 2.72 -2.97
C ALA A 11 7.10 1.82 -4.17
N ALA A 12 6.88 2.31 -5.40
CA ALA A 12 7.36 1.64 -6.61
C ALA A 12 8.90 1.66 -6.72
N SER A 13 9.58 2.69 -6.21
CA SER A 13 11.05 2.73 -6.12
C SER A 13 11.58 1.71 -5.10
N LEU A 14 10.85 1.49 -4.01
CA LEU A 14 11.21 0.52 -2.96
C LEU A 14 11.08 -0.93 -3.47
N THR A 15 10.12 -1.22 -4.34
CA THR A 15 9.96 -2.53 -5.00
C THR A 15 10.82 -2.68 -6.27
N SER A 16 11.09 -1.59 -6.99
CA SER A 16 11.93 -1.59 -8.19
C SER A 16 13.42 -1.71 -7.88
N SER A 17 13.86 -1.39 -6.66
CA SER A 17 15.22 -1.64 -6.18
C SER A 17 15.59 -3.13 -6.21
N SER A 18 14.60 -4.03 -6.17
CA SER A 18 14.79 -5.49 -6.32
C SER A 18 14.89 -5.95 -7.78
N LYS A 19 14.52 -5.09 -8.74
CA LYS A 19 14.35 -5.46 -10.16
C LYS A 19 15.56 -5.16 -11.04
N MET A 20 16.51 -4.33 -10.60
CA MET A 20 17.65 -3.87 -11.41
C MET A 20 18.99 -4.56 -11.11
N ALA A 21 19.01 -5.59 -10.26
CA ALA A 21 20.23 -6.35 -9.99
C ALA A 21 20.51 -7.47 -11.03
N SER A 22 19.72 -7.62 -12.09
CA SER A 22 19.78 -8.81 -12.98
C SER A 22 20.16 -8.54 -14.45
N VAL A 23 20.81 -7.42 -14.78
CA VAL A 23 21.34 -7.22 -16.14
C VAL A 23 22.83 -7.50 -16.16
N THR A 24 23.23 -8.76 -16.36
CA THR A 24 24.50 -9.09 -17.03
C THR A 24 24.40 -10.45 -17.72
N SER A 25 24.78 -10.44 -19.00
CA SER A 25 24.82 -11.48 -20.04
C SER A 25 25.40 -12.85 -19.63
N ALA A 26 24.76 -13.93 -20.12
CA ALA A 26 25.35 -15.27 -20.21
C ALA A 26 26.31 -15.35 -21.43
N PRO A 27 27.40 -16.16 -21.42
CA PRO A 27 27.25 -17.61 -21.53
C PRO A 27 28.29 -18.41 -20.71
N THR A 28 27.94 -19.62 -20.24
CA THR A 28 28.77 -20.86 -20.30
C THR A 28 28.10 -21.96 -19.47
N ARG A 29 27.90 -23.09 -20.14
CA ARG A 29 27.55 -24.43 -19.66
C ARG A 29 28.15 -24.75 -18.27
N ALA A 30 27.33 -24.90 -17.24
CA ALA A 30 27.78 -25.34 -15.91
C ALA A 30 26.94 -26.52 -15.38
N ARG A 31 27.66 -27.63 -15.20
CA ARG A 31 27.50 -28.78 -14.29
C ARG A 31 26.22 -28.82 -13.41
N ALA A 32 25.51 -29.95 -13.48
CA ALA A 32 24.43 -30.32 -12.54
C ALA A 32 24.92 -30.17 -11.09
N GLY A 33 24.39 -29.18 -10.38
CA GLY A 33 24.83 -28.78 -9.03
C GLY A 33 25.12 -27.29 -8.86
N THR A 34 25.03 -26.46 -9.90
CA THR A 34 25.11 -24.99 -9.75
C THR A 34 23.71 -24.41 -9.49
N PRO A 35 23.48 -23.71 -8.36
CA PRO A 35 22.23 -22.99 -8.13
C PRO A 35 22.01 -21.94 -9.24
N PRO A 36 20.76 -21.67 -9.64
CA PRO A 36 20.47 -20.85 -10.82
C PRO A 36 21.10 -19.45 -10.72
N PRO A 37 21.47 -18.83 -11.86
CA PRO A 37 22.10 -17.51 -11.91
C PRO A 37 21.14 -16.35 -11.55
N TYR A 38 19.88 -16.66 -11.21
CA TYR A 38 18.87 -15.68 -10.83
C TYR A 38 18.57 -15.79 -9.33
N PRO A 39 18.65 -14.67 -8.58
CA PRO A 39 18.46 -14.65 -7.13
C PRO A 39 17.03 -15.02 -6.72
N PRO A 40 16.80 -15.47 -5.48
CA PRO A 40 15.56 -16.07 -5.04
C PRO A 40 14.55 -14.95 -4.76
N ARG A 41 13.69 -14.68 -5.72
CA ARG A 41 12.72 -13.56 -5.64
C ARG A 41 11.81 -13.64 -4.41
N ARG A 42 11.52 -14.86 -3.91
CA ARG A 42 10.52 -15.10 -2.86
C ARG A 42 10.90 -14.47 -1.51
N ARG A 43 12.15 -14.65 -1.06
CA ARG A 43 12.62 -14.06 0.20
C ARG A 43 12.57 -12.54 0.13
N ASP A 44 13.10 -11.98 -0.96
CA ASP A 44 13.16 -10.54 -1.18
C ASP A 44 11.75 -9.93 -1.25
N ASP A 45 10.81 -10.62 -1.91
CA ASP A 45 9.40 -10.22 -1.96
C ASP A 45 8.79 -10.20 -0.55
N MET A 46 9.00 -11.24 0.26
CA MET A 46 8.49 -11.32 1.64
C MET A 46 9.09 -10.24 2.54
N GLU A 47 10.40 -10.00 2.45
CA GLU A 47 11.07 -8.95 3.21
C GLU A 47 10.57 -7.56 2.80
N SER A 48 10.39 -7.33 1.49
CA SER A 48 9.86 -6.07 0.96
C SER A 48 8.45 -5.78 1.48
N LEU A 49 7.60 -6.81 1.61
CA LEU A 49 6.27 -6.69 2.19
C LEU A 49 6.34 -6.25 3.67
N GLY A 50 7.29 -6.78 4.44
CA GLY A 50 7.53 -6.36 5.82
C GLY A 50 7.89 -4.88 5.93
N TYR A 51 8.73 -4.36 5.03
CA TYR A 51 9.05 -2.94 4.99
C TYR A 51 7.85 -2.06 4.59
N VAL A 52 6.97 -2.54 3.70
CA VAL A 52 5.73 -1.83 3.34
C VAL A 52 4.78 -1.76 4.53
N LEU A 53 4.64 -2.84 5.30
CA LEU A 53 3.84 -2.84 6.53
C LEU A 53 4.39 -1.85 7.55
N MET A 54 5.71 -1.85 7.76
CA MET A 54 6.36 -0.89 8.67
C MET A 54 6.26 0.56 8.18
N TYR A 55 6.28 0.78 6.86
CA TYR A 55 6.03 2.09 6.28
C TYR A 55 4.62 2.60 6.62
N PHE A 56 3.60 1.75 6.56
CA PHE A 56 2.24 2.16 6.96
C PHE A 56 2.15 2.51 8.45
N ASN A 57 2.85 1.76 9.29
CA ASN A 57 2.88 1.99 10.74
C ASN A 57 3.61 3.29 11.11
N ARG A 58 4.76 3.58 10.49
CA ARG A 58 5.62 4.71 10.87
C ARG A 58 5.40 5.96 10.02
N THR A 59 4.72 5.84 8.88
CA THR A 59 4.61 6.84 7.81
C THR A 59 5.91 7.21 7.09
N SER A 60 7.06 6.87 7.67
CA SER A 60 8.39 7.05 7.09
C SER A 60 9.36 5.96 7.55
N LEU A 61 10.37 5.68 6.72
CA LEU A 61 11.43 4.71 6.91
C LEU A 61 12.79 5.43 6.98
N PRO A 62 13.74 4.92 7.79
CA PRO A 62 14.99 5.62 8.08
C PRO A 62 15.96 5.71 6.90
N TRP A 63 15.70 4.97 5.81
CA TRP A 63 16.46 5.03 4.56
C TRP A 63 15.78 5.87 3.46
N GLN A 64 14.67 6.56 3.77
CA GLN A 64 14.07 7.53 2.84
C GLN A 64 14.90 8.81 2.77
N GLY A 65 14.85 9.50 1.62
CA GLY A 65 15.51 10.81 1.45
C GLY A 65 17.04 10.79 1.29
N LEU A 66 17.67 9.61 1.17
CA LEU A 66 19.11 9.51 0.94
C LEU A 66 19.52 10.11 -0.42
N LYS A 67 20.44 11.09 -0.39
CA LYS A 67 20.99 11.73 -1.57
C LYS A 67 22.17 10.91 -2.13
N ALA A 68 22.18 10.70 -3.44
CA ALA A 68 23.26 10.05 -4.16
C ALA A 68 23.40 10.66 -5.56
N ALA A 69 24.63 10.64 -6.10
CA ALA A 69 24.91 11.20 -7.42
C ALA A 69 24.37 10.33 -8.55
N THR A 70 24.36 9.00 -8.36
CA THR A 70 23.87 8.04 -9.35
C THR A 70 22.79 7.14 -8.78
N LYS A 71 21.93 6.59 -9.66
CA LYS A 71 20.88 5.63 -9.27
C LYS A 71 21.49 4.40 -8.56
N LYS A 72 22.61 3.88 -9.06
CA LYS A 72 23.32 2.73 -8.47
C LYS A 72 23.76 3.02 -7.03
N GLN A 73 24.45 4.13 -6.82
CA GLN A 73 24.89 4.56 -5.48
C GLN A 73 23.70 4.80 -4.54
N LYS A 74 22.57 5.30 -5.06
CA LYS A 74 21.36 5.47 -4.25
C LYS A 74 20.88 4.13 -3.69
N TYR A 75 20.83 3.10 -4.53
CA TYR A 75 20.38 1.77 -4.12
C TYR A 75 21.37 1.09 -3.17
N GLU A 76 22.68 1.24 -3.40
CA GLU A 76 23.73 0.76 -2.49
C GLU A 76 23.57 1.38 -1.09
N LYS A 77 23.47 2.72 -1.01
CA LYS A 77 23.23 3.43 0.26
C LYS A 77 21.93 2.99 0.95
N ILE A 78 20.85 2.76 0.20
CA ILE A 78 19.59 2.27 0.76
C ILE A 78 19.77 0.84 1.30
N SER A 79 20.45 -0.02 0.56
CA SER A 79 20.71 -1.41 0.97
C SER A 79 21.55 -1.47 2.25
N GLU A 80 22.64 -0.71 2.30
CA GLU A 80 23.50 -0.59 3.48
C GLU A 80 22.72 -0.05 4.69
N LYS A 81 21.87 0.96 4.48
CA LYS A 81 21.05 1.52 5.56
C LYS A 81 20.00 0.53 6.07
N LYS A 82 19.42 -0.29 5.18
CA LYS A 82 18.49 -1.37 5.56
C LYS A 82 19.19 -2.46 6.38
N MET A 83 20.40 -2.87 5.98
CA MET A 83 21.19 -3.89 6.69
C MET A 83 21.71 -3.39 8.04
N SER A 84 22.14 -2.13 8.12
CA SER A 84 22.63 -1.53 9.37
C SER A 84 21.54 -1.15 10.37
N THR A 85 20.27 -1.09 9.95
CA THR A 85 19.16 -0.82 10.88
C THR A 85 18.67 -2.15 11.48
N PRO A 86 18.85 -2.37 12.79
CA PRO A 86 18.33 -3.57 13.45
C PRO A 86 16.79 -3.56 13.45
N VAL A 87 16.19 -4.74 13.34
CA VAL A 87 14.74 -4.91 13.22
C VAL A 87 14.02 -4.38 14.46
N GLU A 88 14.65 -4.54 15.62
CA GLU A 88 14.17 -4.11 16.92
C GLU A 88 14.04 -2.58 16.99
N VAL A 89 14.97 -1.85 16.37
CA VAL A 89 14.91 -0.38 16.30
C VAL A 89 13.84 0.06 15.31
N LEU A 90 13.71 -0.63 14.17
CA LEU A 90 12.68 -0.32 13.18
C LEU A 90 11.28 -0.51 13.76
N CYS A 91 11.05 -1.62 14.46
CA CYS A 91 9.76 -2.01 15.03
C CYS A 91 9.51 -1.46 16.44
N LYS A 92 10.40 -0.63 16.99
CA LYS A 92 10.23 -0.03 18.32
C LYS A 92 8.90 0.72 18.42
N GLY A 93 8.10 0.38 19.44
CA GLY A 93 6.79 0.99 19.69
C GLY A 93 5.61 0.33 18.95
N PHE A 94 5.86 -0.75 18.20
CA PHE A 94 4.84 -1.55 17.52
C PHE A 94 4.80 -2.98 18.08
N PRO A 95 3.72 -3.75 17.81
CA PRO A 95 3.64 -5.15 18.24
C PRO A 95 4.84 -5.98 17.78
N ALA A 96 5.29 -6.90 18.65
CA ALA A 96 6.50 -7.71 18.43
C ALA A 96 6.40 -8.59 17.18
N GLU A 97 5.18 -8.88 16.73
CA GLU A 97 4.85 -9.59 15.51
C GLU A 97 5.53 -9.00 14.27
N PHE A 98 5.61 -7.67 14.16
CA PHE A 98 6.30 -7.04 13.02
C PHE A 98 7.80 -7.36 13.01
N ALA A 99 8.43 -7.40 14.19
CA ALA A 99 9.82 -7.77 14.33
C ALA A 99 10.03 -9.27 14.04
N MET A 100 9.14 -10.13 14.55
CA MET A 100 9.16 -11.57 14.27
C MET A 100 9.04 -11.87 12.77
N TYR A 101 8.15 -11.18 12.06
CA TYR A 101 7.99 -11.30 10.62
C TYR A 101 9.28 -10.94 9.85
N LEU A 102 9.89 -9.80 10.18
CA LEU A 102 11.10 -9.34 9.50
C LEU A 102 12.32 -10.22 9.81
N ASN A 103 12.47 -10.65 11.06
CA ASN A 103 13.52 -11.58 11.46
C ASN A 103 13.36 -12.95 10.79
N TYR A 104 12.13 -13.45 10.66
CA TYR A 104 11.84 -14.65 9.87
C TYR A 104 12.28 -14.47 8.42
N CYS A 105 11.85 -13.41 7.74
CA CYS A 105 12.21 -13.16 6.34
C CYS A 105 13.73 -13.00 6.12
N ARG A 106 14.45 -12.37 7.06
CA ARG A 106 15.92 -12.22 7.00
C ARG A 106 16.66 -13.54 7.24
N GLY A 107 16.08 -14.45 8.02
CA GLY A 107 16.65 -15.76 8.35
C GLY A 107 16.44 -16.83 7.27
N LEU A 108 15.55 -16.60 6.29
CA LEU A 108 15.29 -17.55 5.21
C LEU A 108 16.53 -17.80 4.35
N ARG A 109 16.81 -19.07 4.06
CA ARG A 109 17.80 -19.46 3.06
C ARG A 109 17.31 -19.13 1.66
N PHE A 110 18.25 -19.06 0.71
CA PHE A 110 17.98 -18.69 -0.68
C PHE A 110 16.95 -19.64 -1.34
N GLU A 111 17.14 -20.95 -1.18
CA GLU A 111 16.28 -21.97 -1.79
C GLU A 111 15.02 -22.29 -0.96
N GLU A 112 14.91 -21.74 0.25
CA GLU A 112 13.88 -22.10 1.22
C GLU A 112 12.54 -21.42 0.90
N ALA A 113 11.47 -22.21 0.89
CA ALA A 113 10.13 -21.68 0.69
C ALA A 113 9.63 -21.02 1.99
N PRO A 114 9.15 -19.76 1.94
CA PRO A 114 8.56 -19.13 3.11
C PRO A 114 7.32 -19.87 3.60
N ASP A 115 7.20 -20.05 4.92
CA ASP A 115 5.95 -20.51 5.54
C ASP A 115 4.94 -19.37 5.58
N TYR A 116 4.17 -19.25 4.50
CA TYR A 116 3.11 -18.27 4.38
C TYR A 116 1.99 -18.47 5.42
N MET A 117 1.79 -19.70 5.91
CA MET A 117 0.76 -19.97 6.92
C MET A 117 1.17 -19.40 8.26
N TYR A 118 2.41 -19.67 8.69
CA TYR A 118 2.99 -19.07 9.88
C TYR A 118 2.92 -17.54 9.85
N LEU A 119 3.39 -16.92 8.76
CA LEU A 119 3.41 -15.46 8.63
C LEU A 119 2.02 -14.84 8.66
N ARG A 120 1.02 -15.46 8.03
CA ARG A 120 -0.38 -15.02 8.12
C ARG A 120 -0.94 -15.21 9.52
N GLN A 121 -0.65 -16.34 10.16
CA GLN A 121 -1.18 -16.67 11.48
C GLN A 121 -0.69 -15.69 12.54
N LEU A 122 0.56 -15.26 12.43
CA LEU A 122 1.19 -14.28 13.31
C LEU A 122 0.38 -12.97 13.38
N PHE A 123 0.00 -12.41 12.21
CA PHE A 123 -0.87 -11.22 12.19
C PHE A 123 -2.33 -11.52 12.54
N ARG A 124 -2.86 -12.71 12.24
CA ARG A 124 -4.22 -13.11 12.64
C ARG A 124 -4.38 -13.17 14.16
N ILE A 125 -3.38 -13.71 14.86
CA ILE A 125 -3.36 -13.77 16.32
C ILE A 125 -3.33 -12.34 16.87
N LEU A 126 -2.40 -11.51 16.41
CA LEU A 126 -2.32 -10.10 16.81
C LEU A 126 -3.65 -9.37 16.60
N PHE A 127 -4.28 -9.55 15.45
CA PHE A 127 -5.55 -8.91 15.11
C PHE A 127 -6.68 -9.30 16.07
N ARG A 128 -6.73 -10.57 16.49
CA ARG A 128 -7.67 -11.06 17.50
C ARG A 128 -7.35 -10.52 18.90
N THR A 129 -6.08 -10.43 19.27
CA THR A 129 -5.63 -9.89 20.56
C THR A 129 -5.99 -8.40 20.70
N LEU A 130 -5.99 -7.65 19.59
CA LEU A 130 -6.44 -6.26 19.55
C LEU A 130 -7.97 -6.11 19.41
N ASN A 131 -8.73 -7.21 19.54
CA ASN A 131 -10.19 -7.26 19.45
C ASN A 131 -10.76 -6.72 18.12
N HIS A 132 -10.00 -6.73 17.04
CA HIS A 132 -10.48 -6.29 15.74
C HIS A 132 -11.29 -7.39 15.04
N GLN A 133 -12.28 -6.97 14.24
CA GLN A 133 -13.12 -7.85 13.44
C GLN A 133 -12.73 -7.77 11.97
N TYR A 134 -12.83 -8.90 11.26
CA TYR A 134 -12.58 -8.96 9.82
C TYR A 134 -13.83 -8.51 9.04
N ASP A 135 -14.22 -7.26 9.23
CA ASP A 135 -15.42 -6.66 8.64
C ASP A 135 -15.16 -5.94 7.30
N TYR A 136 -13.90 -5.92 6.84
CA TYR A 136 -13.43 -5.18 5.67
C TYR A 136 -13.68 -3.65 5.76
N THR A 137 -13.87 -3.12 6.97
CA THR A 137 -13.99 -1.69 7.23
C THR A 137 -12.62 -1.07 7.40
N PHE A 138 -12.08 -0.53 6.30
CA PHE A 138 -10.80 0.19 6.32
C PHE A 138 -11.00 1.68 6.59
N ASP A 139 -9.92 2.39 6.95
CA ASP A 139 -9.94 3.84 7.23
C ASP A 139 -10.67 4.65 6.15
N TRP A 140 -10.43 4.34 4.87
CA TRP A 140 -11.06 5.06 3.76
C TRP A 140 -12.56 4.78 3.63
N THR A 141 -13.05 3.64 4.10
CA THR A 141 -14.48 3.31 4.14
C THR A 141 -15.18 4.19 5.17
N MET A 142 -14.56 4.36 6.34
CA MET A 142 -15.09 5.23 7.39
C MET A 142 -15.07 6.71 6.98
N LEU A 143 -13.99 7.18 6.31
CA LEU A 143 -13.94 8.55 5.81
C LEU A 143 -15.09 8.86 4.82
N LYS A 144 -15.40 7.92 3.92
CA LYS A 144 -16.51 8.06 2.97
C LYS A 144 -17.87 8.09 3.68
N GLN A 145 -18.08 7.20 4.64
CA GLN A 145 -19.31 7.16 5.44
C GLN A 145 -19.49 8.46 6.23
N LYS A 146 -18.42 8.96 6.87
CA LYS A 146 -18.45 10.22 7.62
C LYS A 146 -18.73 11.42 6.71
N ALA A 147 -18.11 11.48 5.52
CA ALA A 147 -18.38 12.52 4.54
C ALA A 147 -19.84 12.48 4.03
N ALA A 148 -20.39 11.28 3.79
CA ALA A 148 -21.78 11.11 3.39
C ALA A 148 -22.77 11.53 4.50
N GLN A 149 -22.47 11.19 5.76
CA GLN A 149 -23.26 11.61 6.92
C GLN A 149 -23.24 13.14 7.11
N GLN A 150 -22.08 13.78 6.90
CA GLN A 150 -21.96 15.24 6.96
C GLN A 150 -22.78 15.92 5.86
N ALA A 151 -22.73 15.41 4.62
CA ALA A 151 -23.54 15.93 3.52
C ALA A 151 -25.05 15.78 3.74
N ALA A 152 -25.48 14.66 4.36
CA ALA A 152 -26.88 14.45 4.72
C ALA A 152 -27.36 15.39 5.83
N SER A 153 -26.50 15.73 6.80
CA SER A 153 -26.84 16.66 7.88
C SER A 153 -26.93 18.13 7.46
N SER A 154 -26.27 18.53 6.36
CA SER A 154 -26.30 19.90 5.83
C SER A 154 -27.46 20.20 4.87
N GLY A 155 -28.24 19.19 4.47
CA GLY A 155 -29.35 19.35 3.52
C GLY A 155 -30.72 19.69 4.13
N GLY A 156 -30.78 20.01 5.44
CA GLY A 156 -32.02 20.05 6.22
C GLY A 156 -32.51 21.43 6.68
N GLN A 157 -32.20 22.53 5.97
CA GLN A 157 -32.85 23.83 6.22
C GLN A 157 -33.17 24.55 4.90
N GLY A 158 -34.47 24.67 4.60
CA GLY A 158 -34.96 25.54 3.53
C GLY A 158 -36.23 25.07 2.82
N GLN A 159 -37.34 24.94 3.53
CA GLN A 159 -38.67 24.87 2.92
C GLN A 159 -39.54 25.99 3.51
N GLN A 160 -39.80 27.05 2.73
CA GLN A 160 -41.04 27.85 2.78
C GLN A 160 -41.01 28.98 1.73
N ALA A 161 -41.93 28.94 0.76
CA ALA A 161 -42.81 30.08 0.44
C ALA A 161 -43.76 29.77 -0.75
N GLN A 162 -45.05 29.70 -0.42
CA GLN A 162 -46.22 30.31 -1.09
C GLN A 162 -46.59 29.93 -2.53
N THR A 163 -47.78 29.32 -2.63
CA THR A 163 -48.75 29.37 -3.74
C THR A 163 -49.27 30.80 -3.98
N PRO A 164 -49.74 31.12 -5.20
CA PRO A 164 -51.16 31.46 -5.30
C PRO A 164 -51.90 30.88 -6.53
N THR A 165 -53.22 30.86 -6.35
CA THR A 165 -54.35 30.35 -7.12
C THR A 165 -54.75 31.14 -8.38
N GLY A 166 -55.22 30.45 -9.44
CA GLY A 166 -56.53 30.77 -10.08
C GLY A 166 -56.65 31.06 -11.60
N LYS A 167 -57.23 30.08 -12.32
CA LYS A 167 -58.33 30.12 -13.35
C LYS A 167 -58.19 30.66 -14.80
N GLN A 168 -58.55 29.74 -15.74
CA GLN A 168 -59.33 29.85 -17.03
C GLN A 168 -58.74 30.67 -18.20
N THR A 169 -58.89 30.37 -19.51
CA THR A 169 -59.75 29.47 -20.32
C THR A 169 -59.18 29.38 -21.76
N ASP A 170 -59.60 28.33 -22.51
CA ASP A 170 -59.75 28.22 -23.98
C ASP A 170 -58.57 27.94 -24.98
N LYS A 171 -58.90 27.04 -25.92
CA LYS A 171 -58.21 26.48 -27.12
C LYS A 171 -58.23 27.47 -28.33
N PRO A 172 -57.77 27.17 -29.59
CA PRO A 172 -56.91 26.10 -30.16
C PRO A 172 -55.85 26.54 -31.24
N LYS A 173 -55.06 25.56 -31.75
CA LYS A 173 -54.44 25.37 -33.11
C LYS A 173 -53.69 26.53 -33.81
N SER A 174 -52.41 26.31 -34.20
CA SER A 174 -52.01 25.93 -35.58
C SER A 174 -50.49 26.08 -35.85
N ASN A 175 -49.90 25.01 -36.41
CA ASN A 175 -48.91 24.96 -37.50
C ASN A 175 -47.67 25.89 -37.49
N MET A 176 -46.46 25.30 -37.55
CA MET A 176 -45.36 25.92 -38.29
C MET A 176 -44.46 24.85 -38.93
N LYS A 177 -44.57 24.75 -40.26
CA LYS A 177 -43.53 24.26 -41.18
C LYS A 177 -42.95 25.50 -41.85
N GLY A 178 -41.63 25.52 -42.05
CA GLY A 178 -41.03 26.19 -43.19
C GLY A 178 -40.05 27.30 -42.86
N PHE A 179 -38.78 27.00 -43.20
CA PHE A 179 -37.61 27.84 -43.38
C PHE A 179 -36.84 28.27 -42.13
#